data_AF-A0A7L4C6C4-F1
#
_entry.id   AF-A0A7L4C6C4-F1
#
_cell.length_a   1.000
_cell.length_b   1.000
_cell.length_c   1.000
_cell.angle_alpha   90.00
_cell.angle_beta   90.00
_cell.angle_gamma   90.00
#
_symmetry.space_group_name_H-M   'P 1'
#
loop_
_entity.id
_entity.type
_entity.pdbx_description
1 polymer ?
#
loop_
_entity_poly.entity_id
_entity_poly.type
_entity_poly.pdbx_seq_one_letter_code
_entity_poly.pdbx_strand_id
1 'polypeptide(L)'
;NPQDGESGLPCPPGHYCPEGAPLPLQCPPGTWSDTEGSRSLQECQPCPGGYYCNSSGQMGPSGHCSAGYYCITRARTPTPTDGLSGAPCPVNHFCPLGSRSPEPCPPGSYMPHIRGEKCRACPEGDYCVPGEKPQPCPQGELG
;
A
#
# COMPACT_ATOMS: atom_id res chain seq x y z
N ASN A 1 -34.28 -10.19 1.13
CA ASN A 1 -33.88 -9.20 0.10
C ASN A 1 -33.50 -7.94 0.89
N PRO A 2 -32.25 -7.45 0.89
CA PRO A 2 -31.82 -6.48 1.88
C PRO A 2 -32.40 -5.12 1.51
N GLN A 3 -33.37 -4.70 2.29
CA GLN A 3 -34.12 -3.45 2.16
C GLN A 3 -33.75 -2.60 3.37
N ASP A 4 -32.98 -1.55 3.11
CA ASP A 4 -33.08 -0.26 3.80
C ASP A 4 -34.54 0.03 4.14
N GLY A 5 -34.91 -0.22 5.40
CA GLY A 5 -36.28 -0.47 5.86
C GLY A 5 -37.31 0.66 5.75
N GLU A 6 -37.11 1.67 4.90
CA GLU A 6 -38.10 2.74 4.63
C GLU A 6 -38.29 3.07 3.12
N SER A 7 -37.37 2.70 2.21
CA SER A 7 -37.43 3.11 0.79
C SER A 7 -37.35 1.99 -0.26
N GLY A 8 -36.81 0.81 0.10
CA GLY A 8 -36.61 -0.29 -0.85
C GLY A 8 -35.54 -0.05 -1.91
N LEU A 9 -34.56 0.83 -1.62
CA LEU A 9 -33.46 1.16 -2.51
C LEU A 9 -32.25 0.26 -2.22
N PRO A 10 -31.43 -0.08 -3.23
CA PRO A 10 -30.21 -0.83 -2.97
C PRO A 10 -29.28 -0.04 -2.02
N CYS A 11 -28.57 -0.75 -1.14
CA CYS A 11 -27.58 -0.14 -0.26
C CYS A 11 -26.57 0.66 -1.09
N PRO A 12 -26.29 1.93 -0.78
CA PRO A 12 -25.44 2.75 -1.63
C PRO A 12 -23.98 2.29 -1.59
N PRO A 13 -23.18 2.57 -2.64
CA PRO A 13 -21.75 2.34 -2.62
C PRO A 13 -21.07 3.05 -1.44
N GLY A 14 -19.92 2.53 -1.04
CA GLY A 14 -19.21 2.95 0.16
C GLY A 14 -19.88 2.51 1.47
N HIS A 15 -21.05 1.86 1.41
CA HIS A 15 -21.81 1.43 2.58
C HIS A 15 -22.16 -0.05 2.52
N TYR A 16 -22.64 -0.58 3.64
CA TYR A 16 -23.26 -1.89 3.77
C TYR A 16 -24.50 -1.79 4.66
N CYS A 17 -25.49 -2.63 4.40
CA CYS A 17 -26.80 -2.58 5.04
C CYS A 17 -27.14 -3.94 5.65
N PRO A 18 -26.73 -4.19 6.91
CA PRO A 18 -27.11 -5.40 7.64
C PRO A 18 -28.61 -5.51 7.80
N GLU A 19 -29.11 -6.73 7.95
CA GLU A 19 -30.53 -6.96 8.24
C GLU A 19 -30.94 -6.24 9.54
N GLY A 20 -32.03 -5.49 9.47
CA GLY A 20 -32.55 -4.69 10.59
C GLY A 20 -31.77 -3.40 10.90
N ALA A 21 -30.74 -3.05 10.12
CA ALA A 21 -30.08 -1.76 10.27
C ALA A 21 -31.04 -0.62 9.86
N PRO A 22 -31.22 0.42 10.69
CA PRO A 22 -32.12 1.51 10.38
C PRO A 22 -31.57 2.44 9.28
N LEU A 23 -30.25 2.42 9.05
CA LEU A 23 -29.55 3.24 8.08
C LEU A 23 -28.35 2.48 7.49
N PRO A 24 -27.90 2.81 6.27
CA PRO A 24 -26.65 2.30 5.71
C PRO A 24 -25.44 2.60 6.60
N LEU A 25 -24.57 1.62 6.80
CA LEU A 25 -23.34 1.74 7.57
C LEU A 25 -22.16 1.93 6.62
N GLN A 26 -21.29 2.90 6.90
CA GLN A 26 -20.13 3.17 6.06
C GLN A 26 -19.07 2.07 6.15
N CYS A 27 -18.47 1.72 5.01
CA CYS A 27 -17.21 0.99 5.00
C CYS A 27 -16.13 1.80 5.75
N PRO A 28 -15.41 1.20 6.71
CA PRO A 28 -14.45 1.93 7.54
C PRO A 28 -13.14 2.25 6.80
N PRO A 29 -12.31 3.17 7.35
CA PRO A 29 -10.98 3.46 6.81
C PRO A 29 -10.11 2.20 6.66
N GLY A 30 -9.34 2.15 5.58
CA GLY A 30 -8.63 0.96 5.13
C GLY A 30 -9.50 0.02 4.28
N THR A 31 -10.75 0.38 4.02
CA THR A 31 -11.65 -0.33 3.09
C THR A 31 -12.43 0.66 2.23
N TRP A 32 -13.06 0.16 1.17
CA TRP A 32 -13.90 0.91 0.24
C TRP A 32 -14.93 -0.03 -0.40
N SER A 33 -15.97 0.49 -1.06
CA SER A 33 -16.89 -0.32 -1.86
C SER A 33 -17.47 0.50 -3.00
N ASP A 34 -17.31 0.06 -4.25
CA ASP A 34 -18.03 0.60 -5.42
C ASP A 34 -19.36 -0.11 -5.69
N THR A 35 -19.68 -1.13 -4.89
CA THR A 35 -20.77 -2.06 -5.14
C THR A 35 -22.04 -1.62 -4.43
N GLU A 36 -23.15 -1.60 -5.16
CA GLU A 36 -24.49 -1.41 -4.59
C GLU A 36 -25.02 -2.70 -3.93
N GLY A 37 -25.89 -2.54 -2.94
CA GLY A 37 -26.58 -3.66 -2.30
C GLY A 37 -25.72 -4.49 -1.34
N SER A 38 -24.55 -3.98 -0.92
CA SER A 38 -23.72 -4.64 0.09
C SER A 38 -24.48 -4.84 1.40
N ARG A 39 -24.38 -6.04 1.97
CA ARG A 39 -25.19 -6.44 3.14
C ARG A 39 -24.39 -6.47 4.43
N SER A 40 -23.08 -6.58 4.31
CA SER A 40 -22.20 -6.76 5.46
C SER A 40 -20.86 -6.07 5.27
N LEU A 41 -20.18 -5.80 6.39
CA LEU A 41 -18.83 -5.24 6.41
C LEU A 41 -17.82 -6.08 5.62
N GLN A 42 -18.07 -7.38 5.46
CA GLN A 42 -17.19 -8.29 4.73
C GLN A 42 -17.17 -8.01 3.22
N GLU A 43 -18.19 -7.32 2.72
CA GLU A 43 -18.28 -6.90 1.31
C GLU A 43 -17.54 -5.59 1.05
N CYS A 44 -17.11 -4.87 2.10
CA CYS A 44 -16.17 -3.77 1.96
C CYS A 44 -14.80 -4.29 1.55
N GLN A 45 -14.34 -3.86 0.38
CA GLN A 45 -13.07 -4.25 -0.20
C GLN A 45 -11.91 -3.66 0.60
N PRO A 46 -10.87 -4.45 0.94
CA PRO A 46 -9.67 -3.90 1.55
C PRO A 46 -9.01 -2.90 0.60
N CYS A 47 -8.38 -1.87 1.15
CA CYS A 47 -7.58 -0.97 0.34
C CYS A 47 -6.47 -1.77 -0.38
N PRO A 48 -6.35 -1.67 -1.71
CA PRO A 48 -5.41 -2.48 -2.47
C PRO A 48 -3.98 -2.06 -2.17
N GLY A 49 -3.03 -2.98 -2.36
CA GLY A 49 -1.61 -2.69 -2.22
C GLY A 49 -1.18 -1.56 -3.17
N GLY A 50 -0.29 -0.69 -2.68
CA GLY A 50 0.10 0.54 -3.37
C GLY A 50 -0.83 1.73 -3.14
N TYR A 51 -1.99 1.54 -2.50
CA TYR A 51 -2.96 2.59 -2.22
C TYR A 51 -3.32 2.69 -0.75
N TYR A 52 -3.92 3.82 -0.37
CA TYR A 52 -4.48 4.05 0.97
C TYR A 52 -5.93 4.54 0.91
N CYS A 53 -6.68 4.27 1.97
CA CYS A 53 -8.10 4.58 2.13
C CYS A 53 -8.29 5.28 3.49
N ASN A 54 -8.29 6.61 3.51
CA ASN A 54 -8.20 7.41 4.74
C ASN A 54 -9.54 7.74 5.40
N SER A 55 -10.65 7.54 4.69
CA SER A 55 -11.98 7.97 5.11
C SER A 55 -12.94 6.80 5.17
N SER A 56 -14.06 6.97 5.86
CA SER A 56 -15.18 6.04 5.78
C SER A 56 -16.04 6.34 4.55
N GLY A 57 -16.86 5.39 4.11
CA GLY A 57 -17.85 5.64 3.06
C GLY A 57 -17.25 5.76 1.65
N GLN A 58 -16.00 5.33 1.46
CA GLN A 58 -15.30 5.55 0.19
C GLN A 58 -15.77 4.58 -0.89
N MET A 59 -15.97 5.11 -2.10
CA MET A 59 -16.30 4.34 -3.30
C MET A 59 -15.07 3.85 -4.06
N GLY A 60 -13.87 4.16 -3.56
CA GLY A 60 -12.59 3.81 -4.15
C GLY A 60 -11.43 4.22 -3.25
N PRO A 61 -10.18 3.85 -3.59
CA PRO A 61 -9.02 4.28 -2.84
C PRO A 61 -8.85 5.80 -2.81
N SER A 62 -8.28 6.34 -1.72
CA SER A 62 -8.02 7.77 -1.58
C SER A 62 -6.88 8.25 -2.49
N GLY A 63 -5.92 7.37 -2.75
CA GLY A 63 -4.77 7.67 -3.59
C GLY A 63 -3.65 6.66 -3.39
N HIS A 64 -2.54 6.91 -4.08
CA HIS A 64 -1.32 6.12 -3.98
C HIS A 64 -0.59 6.35 -2.67
N CYS A 65 0.11 5.33 -2.20
CA CYS A 65 1.07 5.50 -1.11
C CYS A 65 2.27 6.34 -1.57
N SER A 66 2.78 7.15 -0.66
CA SER A 66 3.87 8.09 -0.96
C SER A 66 5.14 7.33 -1.32
N ALA A 67 5.95 7.92 -2.19
CA ALA A 67 7.30 7.44 -2.43
C ALA A 67 8.10 7.33 -1.10
N GLY A 68 8.98 6.35 -1.02
CA GLY A 68 9.70 5.99 0.20
C GLY A 68 8.87 5.15 1.18
N TYR A 69 7.64 4.77 0.82
CA TYR A 69 6.80 3.83 1.57
C TYR A 69 6.21 2.80 0.64
N TYR A 70 5.79 1.67 1.19
CA TYR A 70 4.99 0.70 0.47
C TYR A 70 3.76 0.31 1.28
N CYS A 71 2.67 0.01 0.57
CA CYS A 71 1.39 -0.40 1.15
C CYS A 71 1.04 -1.82 0.73
N ILE A 72 0.90 -2.72 1.70
CA ILE A 72 0.58 -4.14 1.47
C ILE A 72 -0.91 -4.28 1.18
N THR A 73 -1.74 -3.84 2.14
CA THR A 73 -3.20 -3.88 2.07
C THR A 73 -3.80 -3.07 3.23
N ARG A 74 -5.05 -2.63 3.12
CA ARG A 74 -5.80 -1.94 4.19
C ARG A 74 -5.11 -0.70 4.77
N ALA A 75 -4.18 -0.10 4.02
CA ALA A 75 -3.48 1.10 4.45
C ALA A 75 -4.49 2.25 4.61
N ARG A 76 -4.40 2.94 5.75
CA ARG A 76 -5.25 4.10 6.06
C ARG A 76 -4.57 5.44 5.73
N THR A 77 -3.25 5.41 5.58
CA THR A 77 -2.43 6.58 5.31
C THR A 77 -1.48 6.27 4.16
N PRO A 78 -1.00 7.28 3.42
CA PRO A 78 -0.02 7.05 2.35
C PRO A 78 1.37 6.67 2.86
N THR A 79 1.63 6.78 4.17
CA THR A 79 2.93 6.52 4.83
C THR A 79 2.77 5.58 6.03
N PRO A 80 2.29 4.34 5.83
CA PRO A 80 2.08 3.39 6.91
C PRO A 80 3.41 3.01 7.60
N THR A 81 3.33 2.75 8.91
CA THR A 81 4.49 2.40 9.76
C THR A 81 4.22 1.22 10.68
N ASP A 82 3.05 0.59 10.56
CA ASP A 82 2.62 -0.50 11.42
C ASP A 82 3.23 -1.87 11.03
N GLY A 83 3.88 -1.97 9.86
CA GLY A 83 4.42 -3.22 9.33
C GLY A 83 3.34 -4.23 8.88
N LEU A 84 2.06 -3.89 9.03
CA LEU A 84 0.91 -4.74 8.72
C LEU A 84 0.22 -4.26 7.45
N SER A 85 -0.15 -2.97 7.42
CA SER A 85 -0.74 -2.33 6.26
C SER A 85 0.30 -1.77 5.29
N GLY A 86 1.52 -1.59 5.78
CA GLY A 86 2.68 -1.20 5.02
C GLY A 86 3.80 -0.70 5.94
N ALA A 87 4.91 -0.24 5.36
CA ALA A 87 6.04 0.26 6.12
C ALA A 87 6.87 1.28 5.33
N PRO A 88 7.81 1.99 5.99
CA PRO A 88 8.87 2.70 5.31
C PRO A 88 9.69 1.75 4.41
N CYS A 89 10.14 2.24 3.26
CA CYS A 89 11.00 1.45 2.38
C CYS A 89 12.32 1.07 3.10
N PRO A 90 12.73 -0.20 3.14
CA PRO A 90 13.96 -0.60 3.81
C PRO A 90 15.21 -0.18 3.04
N VAL A 91 16.37 -0.28 3.70
CA VAL A 91 17.68 -0.10 3.05
C VAL A 91 17.88 -1.11 1.90
N ASN A 92 18.75 -0.76 0.96
CA ASN A 92 19.05 -1.47 -0.28
C ASN A 92 17.86 -1.70 -1.21
N HIS A 93 16.71 -1.08 -0.91
CA HIS A 93 15.51 -1.10 -1.72
C HIS A 93 15.08 0.33 -2.06
N PHE A 94 14.19 0.45 -3.02
CA PHE A 94 13.51 1.69 -3.35
C PHE A 94 12.01 1.45 -3.52
N CYS A 95 11.23 2.49 -3.24
CA CYS A 95 9.78 2.46 -3.30
C CYS A 95 9.30 3.73 -4.01
N PRO A 96 9.06 3.69 -5.33
CA PRO A 96 8.39 4.79 -6.03
C PRO A 96 6.95 5.01 -5.53
N LEU A 97 6.30 6.07 -6.03
CA LEU A 97 4.89 6.34 -5.73
C LEU A 97 4.03 5.12 -6.06
N GLY A 98 3.19 4.70 -5.11
CA GLY A 98 2.27 3.58 -5.31
C GLY A 98 2.90 2.19 -5.15
N SER A 99 4.08 2.08 -4.55
CA SER A 99 4.69 0.78 -4.28
C SER A 99 3.83 -0.08 -3.36
N ARG A 100 3.58 -1.33 -3.78
CA ARG A 100 2.92 -2.35 -2.95
C ARG A 100 3.88 -3.18 -2.10
N SER A 101 5.16 -3.14 -2.46
CA SER A 101 6.28 -3.82 -1.81
C SER A 101 7.58 -3.07 -2.13
N PRO A 102 8.63 -3.22 -1.32
CA PRO A 102 9.96 -2.73 -1.66
C PRO A 102 10.52 -3.43 -2.90
N GLU A 103 11.19 -2.68 -3.76
CA GLU A 103 11.95 -3.23 -4.89
C GLU A 103 13.45 -3.18 -4.58
N PRO A 104 14.21 -4.28 -4.77
CA PRO A 104 15.65 -4.25 -4.55
C PRO A 104 16.30 -3.26 -5.51
N CYS A 105 17.33 -2.56 -5.05
CA CYS A 105 18.09 -1.69 -5.95
C CYS A 105 18.68 -2.49 -7.11
N PRO A 106 18.59 -2.00 -8.37
CA PRO A 106 19.16 -2.70 -9.52
C PRO A 106 20.69 -2.79 -9.45
N PRO A 107 21.33 -3.68 -10.23
CA PRO A 107 22.78 -3.81 -10.27
C PRO A 107 23.49 -2.47 -10.50
N GLY A 108 24.61 -2.24 -9.82
CA GLY A 108 25.34 -0.98 -9.90
C GLY A 108 24.68 0.18 -9.14
N SER A 109 23.68 -0.10 -8.30
CA SER A 109 23.05 0.89 -7.43
C SER A 109 22.74 0.32 -6.04
N TYR A 110 22.52 1.20 -5.07
CA TYR A 110 22.18 0.83 -3.69
C TYR A 110 21.37 1.92 -2.99
N MET A 111 20.92 1.64 -1.76
CA MET A 111 20.19 2.60 -0.93
C MET A 111 20.68 2.49 0.53
N PRO A 112 21.36 3.51 1.09
CA PRO A 112 21.98 3.39 2.41
C PRO A 112 21.03 3.73 3.57
N HIS A 113 19.84 4.25 3.28
CA HIS A 113 18.88 4.73 4.27
C HIS A 113 17.48 4.18 3.99
N ILE A 114 16.62 4.20 5.02
CA ILE A 114 15.21 3.88 4.85
C ILE A 114 14.50 4.99 4.07
N ARG A 115 13.31 4.70 3.53
CA ARG A 115 12.49 5.63 2.74
C ARG A 115 13.12 6.04 1.41
N GLY A 116 13.96 5.17 0.84
CA GLY A 116 14.50 5.37 -0.49
C GLY A 116 13.40 5.40 -1.55
N GLU A 117 13.32 6.51 -2.30
CA GLU A 117 12.41 6.64 -3.44
C GLU A 117 13.04 6.13 -4.74
N LYS A 118 14.37 6.27 -4.84
CA LYS A 118 15.19 5.87 -6.00
C LYS A 118 16.60 5.53 -5.52
N CYS A 119 17.17 4.45 -6.06
CA CYS A 119 18.53 4.03 -5.72
C CYS A 119 19.60 5.03 -6.17
N ARG A 120 20.69 5.09 -5.40
CA ARG A 120 21.90 5.86 -5.75
C ARG A 120 22.91 4.99 -6.47
N ALA A 121 23.72 5.59 -7.35
CA ALA A 121 24.81 4.90 -8.05
C ALA A 121 25.79 4.26 -7.07
N CYS A 122 26.37 3.12 -7.45
CA CYS A 122 27.39 2.45 -6.66
C CYS A 122 28.59 3.37 -6.43
N PRO A 123 29.20 3.38 -5.23
CA PRO A 123 30.41 4.15 -4.97
C PRO A 123 31.57 3.65 -5.82
N GLU A 124 32.52 4.54 -6.07
CA GLU A 124 33.79 4.14 -6.67
C GLU A 124 34.53 3.17 -5.73
N GLY A 125 35.11 2.11 -6.30
CA GLY A 125 35.84 1.08 -5.54
C GLY A 125 34.97 -0.06 -4.98
N ASP A 126 33.65 0.02 -5.14
CA ASP A 126 32.71 -1.02 -4.73
C ASP A 126 31.96 -1.62 -5.92
N TYR A 127 31.47 -2.86 -5.77
CA TYR A 127 30.44 -3.46 -6.60
C TYR A 127 29.13 -3.59 -5.82
N CYS A 128 28.01 -3.33 -6.50
CA CYS A 128 26.68 -3.35 -5.91
C CYS A 128 25.83 -4.42 -6.58
N VAL A 129 25.43 -5.43 -5.79
CA VAL A 129 24.48 -6.47 -6.20
C VAL A 129 23.06 -6.13 -5.71
N PRO A 130 22.01 -6.62 -6.38
CA PRO A 130 20.65 -6.23 -6.02
C PRO A 130 20.25 -6.56 -4.58
N GLY A 131 19.67 -5.58 -3.89
CA GLY A 131 19.16 -5.74 -2.52
C GLY A 131 20.23 -5.82 -1.42
N GLU A 132 21.52 -5.68 -1.75
CA GLU A 132 22.62 -5.74 -0.79
C GLU A 132 23.33 -4.39 -0.61
N LYS A 133 24.14 -4.32 0.46
CA LYS A 133 25.06 -3.21 0.67
C LYS A 133 26.22 -3.28 -0.35
N PRO A 134 26.85 -2.15 -0.72
CA PRO A 134 28.06 -2.16 -1.54
C PRO A 134 29.14 -3.06 -0.93
N GLN A 135 29.82 -3.81 -1.79
CA GLN A 135 30.92 -4.71 -1.44
C GLN A 135 32.20 -4.20 -2.11
N PRO A 136 33.35 -4.19 -1.42
CA PRO A 136 34.60 -3.70 -2.01
C PRO A 136 35.00 -4.55 -3.21
N CYS A 137 35.42 -3.91 -4.31
CA CYS A 137 35.94 -4.62 -5.47
C CYS A 137 37.11 -5.51 -5.06
N PRO A 138 37.13 -6.80 -5.45
CA PRO A 138 38.25 -7.67 -5.14
C PRO A 138 39.53 -7.07 -5.74
N GLN A 139 40.52 -6.84 -4.88
CA GLN A 139 41.77 -6.21 -5.24
C GLN A 139 42.62 -7.22 -6.02
N GLY A 140 42.46 -7.26 -7.34
CA GLY A 140 43.34 -7.96 -8.29
C GLY A 140 43.49 -9.46 -8.06
N GLU A 141 42.63 -10.27 -8.68
CA GLU A 141 43.08 -11.58 -9.20
C GLU A 141 43.73 -11.31 -10.57
N LEU A 142 44.98 -10.81 -10.54
CA LEU A 142 45.87 -10.88 -11.69
C LEU A 142 46.38 -12.33 -11.74
N GLY A 143 45.75 -13.15 -12.58
CA GLY A 143 46.29 -14.43 -13.04
C GLY A 143 47.29 -14.24 -14.16
#